data_AF-A0A954F2B7-F1
#
_entry.id   AF-A0A954F2B7-F1
#
_cell.length_a   1.000
_cell.length_b   1.000
_cell.length_c   1.000
_cell.angle_alpha   90.00
_cell.angle_beta   90.00
_cell.angle_gamma   90.00
#
_symmetry.space_group_name_H-M   'P 1'
#
loop_
_entity.id
_entity.type
_entity.pdbx_description
1 polymer ?
#
loop_
_entity_poly.entity_id
_entity_poly.type
_entity_poly.pdbx_seq_one_letter_code
_entity_poly.pdbx_strand_id
1 'polypeptide(L)'
;PRHPRSIQALKELDTLVGRLLEAAASHNTEVIGVSEYAIDEVDTPVHINLCLRQAGLLAVRSTPTGEMLDVFASRAFAVADHQIAHVYCQDEASIQKARAALEALPGVEQILDRQAQAAFGIDHENAGDLVVVSTPRAWFTYYYWTDPDQEPDFARTVDIHRKPGYDPCEMFLDPAIRFPKLKVVGKLLQKKLGFRYAMDVIPVDATLIQGSHGRLPDKPENGPVYLSTLPFDAGNPAPESDTIEMTSVKARVLDALSRA
;
A
#
# COMPACT_ATOMS: atom_id res chain seq x y z
N PRO A 1 -10.34 -5.84 -6.83
CA PRO A 1 -11.12 -6.67 -5.87
C PRO A 1 -12.15 -7.61 -6.53
N ARG A 2 -12.82 -7.22 -7.62
CA ARG A 2 -13.87 -8.03 -8.28
C ARG A 2 -13.38 -9.08 -9.30
N HIS A 3 -12.08 -9.31 -9.39
CA HIS A 3 -11.53 -10.27 -10.33
C HIS A 3 -12.07 -11.69 -10.03
N PRO A 4 -12.37 -12.55 -11.04
CA PRO A 4 -12.92 -13.89 -10.79
C PRO A 4 -12.09 -14.74 -9.80
N ARG A 5 -10.76 -14.64 -9.88
CA ARG A 5 -9.85 -15.27 -8.90
C ARG A 5 -10.06 -14.77 -7.46
N SER A 6 -10.35 -13.50 -7.24
CA SER A 6 -10.63 -12.95 -5.91
C SER A 6 -11.96 -13.48 -5.37
N ILE A 7 -12.99 -13.57 -6.21
CA ILE A 7 -14.28 -14.17 -5.82
C ILE A 7 -14.13 -15.67 -5.50
N GLN A 8 -13.31 -16.37 -6.28
CA GLN A 8 -13.01 -17.78 -6.00
C GLN A 8 -12.24 -17.94 -4.67
N ALA A 9 -11.22 -17.11 -4.43
CA ALA A 9 -10.48 -17.11 -3.18
C ALA A 9 -11.39 -16.80 -1.98
N LEU A 10 -12.36 -15.90 -2.13
CA LEU A 10 -13.36 -15.62 -1.09
C LEU A 10 -14.20 -16.85 -0.75
N LYS A 11 -14.67 -17.62 -1.75
CA LYS A 11 -15.43 -18.87 -1.52
C LYS A 11 -14.58 -19.94 -0.83
N GLU A 12 -13.32 -20.05 -1.22
CA GLU A 12 -12.37 -20.96 -0.60
C GLU A 12 -12.10 -20.58 0.85
N LEU A 13 -11.90 -19.28 1.11
CA LEU A 13 -11.72 -18.74 2.45
C LEU A 13 -12.96 -18.97 3.32
N ASP A 14 -14.16 -18.70 2.81
CA ASP A 14 -15.43 -18.94 3.52
C ASP A 14 -15.57 -20.41 3.95
N THR A 15 -15.24 -21.35 3.05
CA THR A 15 -15.24 -22.78 3.37
C THR A 15 -14.24 -23.12 4.48
N LEU A 16 -13.05 -22.51 4.46
CA LEU A 16 -12.01 -22.72 5.47
C LEU A 16 -12.41 -22.11 6.82
N VAL A 17 -12.97 -20.90 6.82
CA VAL A 17 -13.48 -20.23 8.02
C VAL A 17 -14.58 -21.06 8.66
N GLY A 18 -15.52 -21.60 7.88
CA GLY A 18 -16.55 -22.51 8.41
C GLY A 18 -15.96 -23.71 9.16
N ARG A 19 -14.96 -24.38 8.59
CA ARG A 19 -14.26 -25.51 9.25
C ARG A 19 -13.54 -25.08 10.52
N LEU A 20 -12.94 -23.89 10.53
CA LEU A 20 -12.29 -23.34 11.73
C LEU A 20 -13.31 -23.05 12.84
N LEU A 21 -14.47 -22.50 12.48
CA LEU A 21 -15.56 -22.26 13.43
C LEU A 21 -16.12 -23.57 14.01
N GLU A 22 -16.35 -24.58 13.18
CA GLU A 22 -16.78 -25.92 13.64
C GLU A 22 -15.77 -26.55 14.60
N ALA A 23 -14.48 -26.49 14.27
CA ALA A 23 -13.42 -26.99 15.12
C ALA A 23 -13.35 -26.21 16.45
N ALA A 24 -13.41 -24.88 16.40
CA ALA A 24 -13.42 -24.05 17.61
C ALA A 24 -14.62 -24.37 18.52
N ALA A 25 -15.81 -24.50 17.94
CA ALA A 25 -17.01 -24.89 18.69
C ALA A 25 -16.86 -26.27 19.36
N SER A 26 -16.26 -27.25 18.68
CA SER A 26 -16.00 -28.59 19.26
C SER A 26 -15.04 -28.57 20.46
N HIS A 27 -14.23 -27.51 20.58
CA HIS A 27 -13.32 -27.27 21.68
C HIS A 27 -13.83 -26.22 22.69
N ASN A 28 -15.08 -25.77 22.55
CA ASN A 28 -15.67 -24.71 23.37
C ASN A 28 -14.83 -23.42 23.34
N THR A 29 -14.27 -23.11 22.16
CA THR A 29 -13.40 -21.95 21.91
C THR A 29 -14.18 -20.89 21.14
N GLU A 30 -14.04 -19.65 21.61
CA GLU A 30 -14.63 -18.46 20.98
C GLU A 30 -13.69 -17.91 19.89
N VAL A 31 -14.27 -17.34 18.84
CA VAL A 31 -13.54 -16.85 17.67
C VAL A 31 -13.82 -15.37 17.45
N ILE A 32 -12.75 -14.60 17.29
CA ILE A 32 -12.79 -13.20 16.84
C ILE A 32 -12.04 -13.11 15.51
N GLY A 33 -12.71 -12.60 14.48
CA GLY A 33 -12.13 -12.32 13.17
C GLY A 33 -12.02 -10.81 12.94
N VAL A 34 -10.85 -10.35 12.53
CA VAL A 34 -10.60 -8.93 12.23
C VAL A 34 -9.97 -8.76 10.86
N SER A 35 -10.29 -7.65 10.19
CA SER A 35 -9.59 -7.18 9.00
C SER A 35 -8.89 -5.87 9.31
N GLU A 36 -7.70 -5.66 8.75
CA GLU A 36 -6.94 -4.42 8.97
C GLU A 36 -7.46 -3.26 8.11
N TYR A 37 -7.76 -3.54 6.85
CA TYR A 37 -8.23 -2.56 5.88
C TYR A 37 -9.06 -3.23 4.78
N ALA A 38 -9.77 -2.41 4.01
CA ALA A 38 -10.48 -2.84 2.81
C ALA A 38 -9.66 -2.59 1.55
N ILE A 39 -10.02 -3.28 0.46
CA ILE A 39 -9.41 -3.10 -0.86
C ILE A 39 -10.46 -2.55 -1.82
N ASP A 40 -10.19 -1.36 -2.34
CA ASP A 40 -11.01 -0.69 -3.34
C ASP A 40 -10.54 -1.01 -4.77
N GLU A 41 -11.44 -0.79 -5.73
CA GLU A 41 -11.07 -0.80 -7.14
C GLU A 41 -10.27 0.46 -7.50
N VAL A 42 -9.18 0.27 -8.23
CA VAL A 42 -8.40 1.35 -8.83
C VAL A 42 -8.13 1.07 -10.31
N ASP A 43 -7.89 2.13 -11.07
CA ASP A 43 -7.49 2.07 -12.48
C ASP A 43 -6.61 3.26 -12.89
N THR A 44 -6.40 4.24 -12.00
CA THR A 44 -5.71 5.48 -12.30
C THR A 44 -4.39 5.56 -11.51
N PRO A 45 -3.24 5.18 -12.10
CA PRO A 45 -1.95 5.39 -11.44
C PRO A 45 -1.57 6.87 -11.45
N VAL A 46 -1.08 7.36 -10.30
CA VAL A 46 -0.66 8.75 -10.07
C VAL A 46 0.83 8.77 -9.73
N HIS A 47 1.63 9.36 -10.61
CA HIS A 47 3.09 9.40 -10.47
C HIS A 47 3.53 10.56 -9.57
N ILE A 48 3.32 10.42 -8.26
CA ILE A 48 3.54 11.50 -7.28
C ILE A 48 4.99 12.01 -7.26
N ASN A 49 5.97 11.12 -7.35
CA ASN A 49 7.39 11.52 -7.37
C ASN A 49 7.79 12.18 -8.69
N LEU A 50 7.16 11.85 -9.81
CA LEU A 50 7.35 12.58 -11.06
C LEU A 50 6.81 14.01 -10.97
N CYS A 51 5.67 14.23 -10.30
CA CYS A 51 5.16 15.58 -10.03
C CYS A 51 6.17 16.40 -9.21
N LEU A 52 6.69 15.85 -8.10
CA LEU A 52 7.70 16.51 -7.28
C LEU A 52 9.01 16.79 -8.05
N ARG A 53 9.41 15.88 -8.95
CA ARG A 53 10.56 16.07 -9.82
C ARG A 53 10.35 17.21 -10.83
N GLN A 54 9.18 17.25 -11.47
CA GLN A 54 8.83 18.32 -12.42
C GLN A 54 8.73 19.68 -11.73
N ALA A 55 8.31 19.72 -10.47
CA ALA A 55 8.37 20.92 -9.64
C ALA A 55 9.80 21.31 -9.22
N GLY A 56 10.82 20.51 -9.55
CA GLY A 56 12.22 20.75 -9.17
C GLY A 56 12.48 20.54 -7.66
N LEU A 57 11.70 19.67 -7.02
CA LEU A 57 11.86 19.32 -5.60
C LEU A 57 12.57 17.97 -5.42
N LEU A 58 12.29 17.00 -6.28
CA LEU A 58 12.94 15.69 -6.25
C LEU A 58 14.16 15.70 -7.18
N ALA A 59 15.30 15.24 -6.64
CA ALA A 59 16.55 15.09 -7.37
C ALA A 59 16.85 13.62 -7.64
N VAL A 60 17.47 13.35 -8.79
CA VAL A 60 17.99 12.03 -9.14
C VAL A 60 19.45 12.13 -9.56
N ARG A 61 20.17 11.03 -9.42
CA ARG A 61 21.53 10.86 -9.93
C ARG A 61 21.53 9.85 -11.06
N SER A 62 22.12 10.22 -12.19
CA SER A 62 22.38 9.27 -13.27
C SER A 62 23.46 8.28 -12.85
N THR A 63 23.19 6.99 -13.07
CA THR A 63 24.14 5.90 -12.81
C THR A 63 24.19 4.95 -14.01
N PRO A 64 25.17 4.04 -14.09
CA PRO A 64 25.21 3.01 -15.13
C PRO A 64 24.00 2.06 -15.13
N THR A 65 23.19 2.07 -14.05
CA THR A 65 22.02 1.21 -13.85
C THR A 65 20.72 2.00 -13.78
N GLY A 66 20.66 3.15 -14.46
CA GLY A 66 19.51 4.06 -14.48
C GLY A 66 19.60 5.18 -13.44
N GLU A 67 18.51 5.92 -13.27
CA GLU A 67 18.40 7.02 -12.32
C GLU A 67 18.16 6.52 -10.90
N MET A 68 18.92 7.05 -9.94
CA MET A 68 18.73 6.78 -8.52
C MET A 68 18.16 8.00 -7.83
N LEU A 69 17.10 7.84 -7.03
CA LEU A 69 16.60 8.90 -6.14
C LEU A 69 17.75 9.37 -5.23
N ASP A 70 18.01 10.67 -5.22
CA ASP A 70 18.95 11.30 -4.31
C ASP A 70 18.19 12.01 -3.20
N VAL A 71 17.99 11.31 -2.08
CA VAL A 71 17.25 11.84 -0.92
C VAL A 71 17.95 13.03 -0.27
N PHE A 72 19.27 13.18 -0.42
CA PHE A 72 20.02 14.29 0.18
C PHE A 72 19.98 15.56 -0.68
N ALA A 73 19.98 15.39 -2.00
CA ALA A 73 19.82 16.50 -2.94
C ALA A 73 18.35 16.89 -3.15
N SER A 74 17.41 16.01 -2.80
CA SER A 74 15.97 16.28 -2.91
C SER A 74 15.52 17.24 -1.80
N ARG A 75 14.81 18.29 -2.21
CA ARG A 75 14.09 19.19 -1.31
C ARG A 75 12.75 18.61 -0.87
N ALA A 76 12.13 17.78 -1.70
CA ALA A 76 11.02 16.93 -1.30
C ALA A 76 10.96 15.64 -2.13
N PHE A 77 10.53 14.56 -1.49
CA PHE A 77 10.22 13.29 -2.16
C PHE A 77 9.09 12.56 -1.41
N ALA A 78 8.40 11.68 -2.10
CA ALA A 78 7.31 10.88 -1.55
C ALA A 78 7.73 9.41 -1.37
N VAL A 79 7.31 8.84 -0.25
CA VAL A 79 7.22 7.40 -0.03
C VAL A 79 5.78 7.00 -0.30
N ALA A 80 5.53 6.27 -1.39
CA ALA A 80 4.19 5.95 -1.87
C ALA A 80 3.78 4.54 -1.45
N ASP A 81 2.62 4.40 -0.81
CA ASP A 81 2.06 3.10 -0.44
C ASP A 81 0.57 3.07 -0.82
N HIS A 82 0.27 2.50 -1.98
CA HIS A 82 -1.10 2.43 -2.48
C HIS A 82 -1.79 3.80 -2.61
N GLN A 83 -2.91 4.05 -1.92
CA GLN A 83 -3.72 5.28 -2.02
C GLN A 83 -3.27 6.36 -1.04
N ILE A 84 -2.16 6.13 -0.32
CA ILE A 84 -1.55 7.08 0.60
C ILE A 84 -0.07 7.30 0.25
N ALA A 85 0.43 8.50 0.45
CA ALA A 85 1.86 8.80 0.28
C ALA A 85 2.35 9.77 1.36
N HIS A 86 3.50 9.48 1.94
CA HIS A 86 4.18 10.36 2.88
C HIS A 86 5.19 11.21 2.10
N VAL A 87 5.04 12.53 2.12
CA VAL A 87 5.94 13.47 1.45
C VAL A 87 6.84 14.11 2.50
N TYR A 88 8.14 13.87 2.38
CA TYR A 88 9.16 14.45 3.24
C TYR A 88 9.75 15.67 2.55
N CYS A 89 9.89 16.77 3.28
CA CYS A 89 10.34 18.06 2.81
C CYS A 89 11.52 18.55 3.65
N GLN A 90 12.48 19.23 3.02
CA GLN A 90 13.68 19.71 3.69
C GLN A 90 13.42 20.94 4.58
N ASP A 91 12.50 21.81 4.17
CA ASP A 91 12.20 23.08 4.83
C ASP A 91 10.78 23.56 4.51
N GLU A 92 10.31 24.60 5.21
CA GLU A 92 8.98 25.19 5.05
C GLU A 92 8.73 25.64 3.60
N ALA A 93 9.73 26.21 2.92
CA ALA A 93 9.59 26.61 1.52
C ALA A 93 9.34 25.41 0.60
N SER A 94 9.95 24.26 0.89
CA SER A 94 9.75 23.01 0.17
C SER A 94 8.36 22.42 0.45
N ILE A 95 7.86 22.52 1.69
CA ILE A 95 6.49 22.13 2.06
C ILE A 95 5.48 22.91 1.22
N GLN A 96 5.57 24.24 1.22
CA GLN A 96 4.63 25.10 0.48
C GLN A 96 4.66 24.81 -1.03
N LYS A 97 5.86 24.61 -1.59
CA LYS A 97 6.02 24.29 -3.01
C LYS A 97 5.53 22.89 -3.36
N ALA A 98 5.77 21.89 -2.50
CA ALA A 98 5.28 20.53 -2.66
C ALA A 98 3.76 20.50 -2.62
N ARG A 99 3.15 21.14 -1.61
CA ARG A 99 1.70 21.31 -1.48
C ARG A 99 1.10 21.89 -2.77
N ALA A 100 1.61 23.02 -3.25
CA ALA A 100 1.10 23.65 -4.47
C ALA A 100 1.20 22.75 -5.72
N ALA A 101 2.29 22.00 -5.87
CA ALA A 101 2.45 21.05 -6.98
C ALA A 101 1.45 19.88 -6.88
N LEU A 102 1.25 19.36 -5.68
CA LEU A 102 0.38 18.22 -5.41
C LEU A 102 -1.12 18.58 -5.47
N GLU A 103 -1.50 19.80 -5.06
CA GLU A 103 -2.87 20.32 -5.22
C GLU A 103 -3.28 20.40 -6.69
N ALA A 104 -2.32 20.62 -7.59
CA ALA A 104 -2.54 20.66 -9.02
C ALA A 104 -2.47 19.27 -9.69
N LEU A 105 -2.08 18.21 -8.97
CA LEU A 105 -1.89 16.86 -9.51
C LEU A 105 -3.23 16.11 -9.57
N PRO A 106 -3.74 15.76 -10.78
CA PRO A 106 -4.97 14.96 -10.88
C PRO A 106 -4.82 13.62 -10.16
N GLY A 107 -5.85 13.23 -9.41
CA GLY A 107 -5.87 12.02 -8.61
C GLY A 107 -5.42 12.19 -7.15
N VAL A 108 -5.03 13.41 -6.74
CA VAL A 108 -4.89 13.79 -5.32
C VAL A 108 -6.22 14.33 -4.79
N GLU A 109 -6.66 13.84 -3.63
CA GLU A 109 -7.90 14.28 -2.97
C GLU A 109 -7.61 15.12 -1.73
N GLN A 110 -6.72 14.64 -0.86
CA GLN A 110 -6.40 15.32 0.40
C GLN A 110 -4.89 15.46 0.56
N ILE A 111 -4.48 16.60 1.12
CA ILE A 111 -3.09 16.87 1.52
C ILE A 111 -3.12 17.35 2.96
N LEU A 112 -2.72 16.46 3.86
CA LEU A 112 -2.74 16.64 5.30
C LEU A 112 -1.39 17.21 5.75
N ASP A 113 -1.37 18.48 6.16
CA ASP A 113 -0.27 19.03 6.94
C ASP A 113 -0.34 18.54 8.40
N ARG A 114 0.61 18.97 9.25
CA ARG A 114 0.69 18.55 10.65
C ARG A 114 -0.60 18.79 11.43
N GLN A 115 -1.28 19.92 11.22
CA GLN A 115 -2.53 20.21 11.92
C GLN A 115 -3.63 19.25 11.48
N ALA A 116 -3.78 19.01 10.17
CA ALA A 116 -4.74 18.05 9.66
C ALA A 116 -4.39 16.61 10.09
N GLN A 117 -3.12 16.21 10.05
CA GLN A 117 -2.64 14.92 10.54
C GLN A 117 -2.99 14.70 12.02
N ALA A 118 -2.86 15.73 12.87
CA ALA A 118 -3.24 15.64 14.28
C ALA A 118 -4.74 15.38 14.46
N ALA A 119 -5.60 15.97 13.62
CA ALA A 119 -7.03 15.71 13.63
C ALA A 119 -7.38 14.26 13.22
N PHE A 120 -6.55 13.64 12.39
CA PHE A 120 -6.64 12.21 12.03
C PHE A 120 -5.92 11.28 13.03
N GLY A 121 -5.23 11.82 14.05
CA GLY A 121 -4.45 11.02 15.00
C GLY A 121 -3.16 10.40 14.43
N ILE A 122 -2.65 10.96 13.32
CA ILE A 122 -1.46 10.45 12.61
C ILE A 122 -0.28 11.43 12.61
N ASP A 123 -0.35 12.53 13.37
CA ASP A 123 0.79 13.43 13.56
C ASP A 123 1.87 12.75 14.40
N HIS A 124 2.82 12.12 13.70
CA HIS A 124 3.87 11.31 14.26
C HIS A 124 5.24 11.74 13.70
N GLU A 125 6.32 11.53 14.44
CA GLU A 125 7.68 11.90 14.00
C GLU A 125 8.10 11.21 12.69
N ASN A 126 7.58 10.01 12.45
CA ASN A 126 7.78 9.23 11.22
C ASN A 126 6.76 9.55 10.12
N ALA A 127 5.78 10.42 10.37
CA ALA A 127 4.89 10.88 9.32
C ALA A 127 5.61 11.90 8.43
N GLY A 128 5.28 11.89 7.13
CA GLY A 128 5.79 12.91 6.21
C GLY A 128 5.29 14.29 6.62
N ASP A 129 6.01 15.34 6.22
CA ASP A 129 5.59 16.72 6.45
C ASP A 129 4.23 17.01 5.81
N LEU A 130 3.91 16.29 4.74
CA LEU A 130 2.57 16.15 4.19
C LEU A 130 2.22 14.66 4.07
N VAL A 131 0.98 14.31 4.38
CA VAL A 131 0.39 13.00 4.06
C VAL A 131 -0.67 13.22 2.98
N VAL A 132 -0.52 12.52 1.86
CA VAL A 132 -1.34 12.71 0.67
C VAL A 132 -2.24 11.50 0.46
N VAL A 133 -3.52 11.73 0.21
CA VAL A 133 -4.52 10.69 -0.03
C VAL A 133 -5.06 10.86 -1.46
N SER A 134 -5.16 9.76 -2.20
CA SER A 134 -5.64 9.78 -3.58
C SER A 134 -7.16 9.86 -3.65
N THR A 135 -7.69 10.38 -4.76
CA THR A 135 -9.11 10.26 -5.10
C THR A 135 -9.53 8.80 -5.18
N PRO A 136 -10.85 8.51 -5.12
CA PRO A 136 -11.36 7.19 -5.46
C PRO A 136 -10.84 6.74 -6.83
N ARG A 137 -10.57 5.43 -6.95
CA ARG A 137 -9.99 4.77 -8.12
C ARG A 137 -8.55 5.15 -8.52
N ALA A 138 -7.95 6.14 -7.86
CA ALA A 138 -6.54 6.47 -8.05
C ALA A 138 -5.64 5.74 -7.04
N TRP A 139 -4.34 5.65 -7.34
CA TRP A 139 -3.30 5.20 -6.40
C TRP A 139 -1.94 5.77 -6.79
N PHE A 140 -1.00 5.89 -5.85
CA PHE A 140 0.30 6.51 -6.07
C PHE A 140 1.38 5.49 -6.43
N THR A 141 2.11 5.74 -7.50
CA THR A 141 3.33 4.98 -7.82
C THR A 141 4.55 5.67 -7.21
N TYR A 142 5.58 4.93 -6.84
CA TYR A 142 6.85 5.51 -6.40
C TYR A 142 7.71 6.11 -7.54
N TYR A 143 7.33 5.87 -8.80
CA TYR A 143 8.16 6.15 -9.98
C TYR A 143 8.61 7.61 -10.06
N TYR A 144 9.88 7.81 -10.40
CA TYR A 144 10.52 9.13 -10.44
C TYR A 144 11.33 9.38 -11.72
N TRP A 145 11.45 8.41 -12.62
CA TRP A 145 12.19 8.54 -13.89
C TRP A 145 11.26 9.00 -15.02
N THR A 146 11.71 9.98 -15.81
CA THR A 146 10.93 10.53 -16.93
C THR A 146 11.17 9.79 -18.24
N ASP A 147 12.36 9.20 -18.39
CA ASP A 147 12.79 8.45 -19.56
C ASP A 147 12.76 6.95 -19.22
N PRO A 148 12.00 6.11 -19.94
CA PRO A 148 12.01 4.66 -19.73
C PRO A 148 13.40 4.03 -19.84
N ASP A 149 14.31 4.61 -20.63
CA ASP A 149 15.69 4.11 -20.75
C ASP A 149 16.55 4.45 -19.52
N GLN A 150 16.06 5.33 -18.64
CA GLN A 150 16.66 5.69 -17.35
C GLN A 150 16.02 4.99 -16.16
N GLU A 151 15.10 4.06 -16.41
CA GLU A 151 14.51 3.21 -15.37
C GLU A 151 15.61 2.54 -14.52
N PRO A 152 15.52 2.59 -13.18
CA PRO A 152 16.49 1.93 -12.32
C PRO A 152 16.46 0.40 -12.51
N ASP A 153 17.62 -0.25 -12.46
CA ASP A 153 17.74 -1.71 -12.62
C ASP A 153 16.88 -2.55 -11.65
N PHE A 154 16.60 -2.01 -10.47
CA PHE A 154 15.77 -2.64 -9.46
C PHE A 154 14.27 -2.54 -9.72
N ALA A 155 13.82 -1.63 -10.59
CA ALA A 155 12.39 -1.39 -10.83
C ALA A 155 11.67 -2.64 -11.34
N ARG A 156 12.35 -3.45 -12.17
CA ARG A 156 11.83 -4.75 -12.66
C ARG A 156 12.10 -5.93 -11.74
N THR A 157 12.48 -5.68 -10.50
CA THR A 157 12.81 -6.72 -9.52
C THR A 157 11.97 -6.54 -8.26
N VAL A 158 12.04 -7.54 -7.37
CA VAL A 158 11.55 -7.41 -5.99
C VAL A 158 12.69 -6.81 -5.16
N ASP A 159 12.60 -5.51 -4.85
CA ASP A 159 13.63 -4.77 -4.10
C ASP A 159 12.98 -3.69 -3.22
N ILE A 160 12.38 -4.15 -2.12
CA ILE A 160 11.64 -3.32 -1.17
C ILE A 160 12.49 -2.25 -0.48
N HIS A 161 13.83 -2.34 -0.56
CA HIS A 161 14.72 -1.41 0.13
C HIS A 161 15.12 -0.22 -0.74
N ARG A 162 15.11 -0.38 -2.07
CA ARG A 162 15.47 0.69 -3.02
C ARG A 162 14.26 1.44 -3.56
N LYS A 163 13.06 0.85 -3.49
CA LYS A 163 11.82 1.49 -3.90
C LYS A 163 11.32 2.42 -2.78
N PRO A 164 11.17 3.74 -3.01
CA PRO A 164 10.62 4.66 -2.02
C PRO A 164 9.10 4.48 -1.92
N GLY A 165 8.68 3.32 -1.39
CA GLY A 165 7.29 2.90 -1.35
C GLY A 165 7.07 1.42 -1.62
N TYR A 166 5.81 1.01 -1.53
CA TYR A 166 5.37 -0.32 -1.95
C TYR A 166 5.06 -0.35 -3.45
N ASP A 167 5.45 -1.43 -4.12
CA ASP A 167 5.22 -1.62 -5.55
C ASP A 167 4.32 -2.84 -5.80
N PRO A 168 3.00 -2.64 -5.95
CA PRO A 168 2.07 -3.74 -6.19
C PRO A 168 2.30 -4.44 -7.54
N CYS A 169 3.10 -3.89 -8.45
CA CYS A 169 3.49 -4.56 -9.69
C CYS A 169 4.35 -5.81 -9.41
N GLU A 170 5.02 -5.89 -8.27
CA GLU A 170 5.82 -7.05 -7.84
C GLU A 170 5.01 -8.36 -7.75
N MET A 171 3.68 -8.27 -7.66
CA MET A 171 2.78 -9.43 -7.69
C MET A 171 2.61 -10.04 -9.09
N PHE A 172 3.16 -9.42 -10.13
CA PHE A 172 3.00 -9.83 -11.52
C PHE A 172 4.33 -10.24 -12.15
N LEU A 173 4.24 -11.20 -13.07
CA LEU A 173 5.28 -11.40 -14.07
C LEU A 173 4.98 -10.48 -15.24
N ASP A 174 5.99 -9.77 -15.73
CA ASP A 174 5.85 -8.77 -16.79
C ASP A 174 5.20 -9.41 -18.03
N PRO A 175 3.99 -8.99 -18.42
CA PRO A 175 3.28 -9.53 -19.57
C PRO A 175 4.01 -9.32 -20.90
N ALA A 176 4.92 -8.35 -20.98
CA ALA A 176 5.74 -8.11 -22.16
C ALA A 176 6.82 -9.20 -22.37
N ILE A 177 7.13 -10.00 -21.34
CA ILE A 177 8.07 -11.11 -21.48
C ILE A 177 7.38 -12.27 -22.21
N ARG A 178 7.81 -12.53 -23.45
CA ARG A 178 7.24 -13.61 -24.30
C ARG A 178 7.25 -15.00 -23.65
N PHE A 179 8.31 -15.34 -22.91
CA PHE A 179 8.46 -16.64 -22.26
C PHE A 179 8.92 -16.45 -20.80
N PRO A 180 8.03 -16.06 -19.88
CA PRO A 180 8.42 -15.62 -18.53
C PRO A 180 9.08 -16.75 -17.73
N LYS A 181 8.56 -17.98 -17.83
CA LYS A 181 9.17 -19.17 -17.19
C LYS A 181 10.59 -19.44 -17.69
N LEU A 182 10.84 -19.29 -19.00
CA LEU A 182 12.16 -19.50 -19.58
C LEU A 182 13.15 -18.42 -19.11
N LYS A 183 12.72 -17.15 -19.04
CA LYS A 183 13.52 -16.06 -18.49
C LYS A 183 13.91 -16.35 -17.03
N VAL A 184 12.95 -16.74 -16.19
CA VAL A 184 13.19 -17.10 -14.78
C VAL A 184 14.20 -18.25 -14.68
N VAL A 185 14.00 -19.34 -15.43
CA VAL A 185 14.96 -20.47 -15.45
C VAL A 185 16.35 -20.02 -15.86
N GLY A 186 16.46 -19.18 -16.90
CA GLY A 186 17.74 -18.61 -17.34
C GLY A 186 18.44 -17.81 -16.24
N LYS A 187 17.71 -16.95 -15.52
CA LYS A 187 18.24 -16.18 -14.38
C LYS A 187 18.67 -17.07 -13.22
N LEU A 188 17.92 -18.12 -12.92
CA LEU A 188 18.28 -19.10 -11.89
C LEU A 188 19.52 -19.92 -12.27
N LEU A 189 19.69 -20.27 -13.54
CA LEU A 189 20.91 -20.91 -14.05
C LEU A 189 22.11 -19.96 -13.92
N GLN A 190 21.95 -18.69 -14.31
CA GLN A 190 22.98 -17.66 -14.14
C GLN A 190 23.42 -17.54 -12.67
N LYS A 191 22.46 -17.46 -11.74
CA LYS A 191 22.70 -17.49 -10.30
C LYS A 191 23.49 -18.73 -9.87
N LYS A 192 23.05 -19.92 -10.31
CA LYS A 192 23.67 -21.20 -9.96
C LYS A 192 25.12 -21.31 -10.46
N LEU A 193 25.43 -20.68 -11.58
CA LEU A 193 26.77 -20.62 -12.16
C LEU A 193 27.66 -19.54 -11.51
N GLY A 194 27.16 -18.78 -10.53
CA GLY A 194 27.93 -17.76 -9.81
C GLY A 194 28.08 -16.42 -10.54
N PHE A 195 27.34 -16.22 -11.63
CA PHE A 195 27.33 -14.93 -12.33
C PHE A 195 26.45 -13.90 -11.61
N ARG A 196 26.81 -12.62 -11.73
CA ARG A 196 25.93 -11.52 -11.33
C ARG A 196 24.65 -11.56 -12.16
N TYR A 197 23.49 -11.47 -11.50
CA TYR A 197 22.19 -11.50 -12.15
C TYR A 197 21.22 -10.53 -11.45
N ALA A 198 20.19 -10.11 -12.19
CA ALA A 198 19.00 -9.43 -11.65
C ALA A 198 17.77 -10.24 -12.05
N MET A 199 16.83 -10.44 -11.13
CA MET A 199 15.55 -11.10 -11.38
C MET A 199 14.56 -10.08 -11.95
N ASP A 200 14.87 -9.59 -13.15
CA ASP A 200 14.19 -8.52 -13.90
C ASP A 200 12.91 -9.02 -14.59
N VAL A 201 11.96 -9.50 -13.81
CA VAL A 201 10.72 -10.14 -14.31
C VAL A 201 9.45 -9.41 -13.92
N ILE A 202 9.56 -8.29 -13.21
CA ILE A 202 8.43 -7.47 -12.74
C ILE A 202 8.11 -6.38 -13.78
N PRO A 203 6.84 -6.12 -14.11
CA PRO A 203 6.47 -5.02 -14.99
C PRO A 203 6.59 -3.67 -14.27
N VAL A 204 6.80 -2.60 -15.05
CA VAL A 204 6.61 -1.23 -14.57
C VAL A 204 5.29 -0.60 -15.04
N ASP A 205 4.46 -1.37 -15.76
CA ASP A 205 3.12 -0.94 -16.17
C ASP A 205 2.17 -0.91 -14.97
N ALA A 206 2.02 0.29 -14.41
CA ALA A 206 1.15 0.54 -13.25
C ALA A 206 -0.35 0.33 -13.57
N THR A 207 -0.76 0.25 -14.83
CA THR A 207 -2.17 0.03 -15.20
C THR A 207 -2.64 -1.40 -14.93
N LEU A 208 -1.71 -2.33 -14.67
CA LEU A 208 -2.02 -3.70 -14.25
C LEU A 208 -2.68 -3.77 -12.87
N ILE A 209 -2.53 -2.71 -12.07
CA ILE A 209 -3.03 -2.66 -10.70
C ILE A 209 -4.49 -2.21 -10.72
N GLN A 210 -5.35 -3.13 -10.27
CA GLN A 210 -6.81 -2.96 -10.29
C GLN A 210 -7.44 -3.00 -8.89
N GLY A 211 -6.62 -3.09 -7.84
CA GLY A 211 -7.04 -3.07 -6.45
C GLY A 211 -5.98 -2.38 -5.58
N SER A 212 -6.43 -1.52 -4.66
CA SER A 212 -5.55 -0.73 -3.80
C SER A 212 -6.23 -0.43 -2.46
N HIS A 213 -5.50 0.14 -1.51
CA HIS A 213 -6.01 0.49 -0.17
C HIS A 213 -5.30 1.74 0.40
N GLY A 214 -5.67 2.16 1.61
CA GLY A 214 -5.00 3.24 2.35
C GLY A 214 -5.84 4.51 2.49
N ARG A 215 -6.88 4.69 1.67
CA ARG A 215 -7.93 5.70 1.93
C ARG A 215 -8.95 5.11 2.93
N LEU A 216 -9.56 5.98 3.73
CA LEU A 216 -10.76 5.63 4.48
C LEU A 216 -11.92 5.29 3.53
N PRO A 217 -12.76 4.29 3.86
CA PRO A 217 -13.88 3.94 3.01
C PRO A 217 -14.94 5.05 3.02
N ASP A 218 -15.59 5.30 1.87
CA ASP A 218 -16.68 6.28 1.77
C ASP A 218 -17.90 5.90 2.62
N LYS A 219 -18.05 4.60 2.89
CA LYS A 219 -19.14 4.05 3.69
C LYS A 219 -18.62 2.98 4.65
N PRO A 220 -19.12 2.92 5.89
CA PRO A 220 -18.65 1.95 6.87
C PRO A 220 -18.72 0.48 6.43
N GLU A 221 -19.75 0.10 5.65
CA GLU A 221 -19.90 -1.28 5.16
C GLU A 221 -18.80 -1.73 4.19
N ASN A 222 -18.06 -0.77 3.62
CA ASN A 222 -16.91 -1.04 2.76
C ASN A 222 -15.58 -1.01 3.54
N GLY A 223 -15.63 -0.88 4.87
CA GLY A 223 -14.47 -0.81 5.74
C GLY A 223 -13.96 -2.16 6.24
N PRO A 224 -12.91 -2.16 7.08
CA PRO A 224 -12.49 -3.33 7.81
C PRO A 224 -13.60 -3.86 8.73
N VAL A 225 -13.60 -5.17 8.97
CA VAL A 225 -14.63 -5.84 9.75
C VAL A 225 -14.09 -6.33 11.09
N TYR A 226 -14.96 -6.35 12.09
CA TYR A 226 -14.79 -7.06 13.36
C TYR A 226 -15.95 -8.03 13.52
N LEU A 227 -15.65 -9.31 13.61
CA LEU A 227 -16.60 -10.41 13.74
C LEU A 227 -16.27 -11.19 15.00
N SER A 228 -17.29 -11.65 15.72
CA SER A 228 -17.10 -12.37 16.99
C SER A 228 -18.22 -13.38 17.20
N THR A 229 -17.88 -14.57 17.70
CA THR A 229 -18.87 -15.53 18.20
C THR A 229 -19.37 -15.17 19.60
N LEU A 230 -18.62 -14.34 20.34
CA LEU A 230 -19.02 -13.84 21.65
C LEU A 230 -20.19 -12.86 21.54
N PRO A 231 -21.29 -13.09 22.28
CA PRO A 231 -22.39 -12.14 22.42
C PRO A 231 -21.94 -10.79 22.98
N PHE A 232 -22.66 -9.72 22.62
CA PHE A 232 -22.27 -8.35 22.99
C PHE A 232 -22.36 -8.02 24.49
N ASP A 233 -23.08 -8.85 25.26
CA ASP A 233 -23.24 -8.75 26.71
C ASP A 233 -22.26 -9.64 27.48
N ALA A 234 -21.38 -10.34 26.77
CA ALA A 234 -20.55 -11.39 27.35
C ALA A 234 -19.07 -11.20 26.95
N GLY A 235 -18.42 -10.17 27.50
CA GLY A 235 -16.99 -9.88 27.28
C GLY A 235 -16.64 -9.32 25.89
N ASN A 236 -17.66 -8.91 25.12
CA ASN A 236 -17.51 -8.22 23.84
C ASN A 236 -18.44 -7.00 23.86
N PRO A 237 -18.05 -5.84 24.37
CA PRO A 237 -18.99 -4.73 24.60
C PRO A 237 -19.84 -4.38 23.37
N ALA A 238 -21.15 -4.20 23.54
CA ALA A 238 -22.00 -3.74 22.44
C ALA A 238 -21.44 -2.45 21.82
N PRO A 239 -21.41 -2.33 20.48
CA PRO A 239 -21.02 -1.08 19.85
C PRO A 239 -22.10 -0.01 20.10
N GLU A 240 -21.71 1.26 20.20
CA GLU A 240 -22.65 2.37 20.37
C GLU A 240 -23.41 2.70 19.07
N SER A 241 -22.88 2.23 17.93
CA SER A 241 -23.44 2.38 16.58
C SER A 241 -23.16 1.12 15.74
N ASP A 242 -23.45 1.17 14.43
CA ASP A 242 -23.06 0.11 13.49
C ASP A 242 -21.54 0.05 13.21
N THR A 243 -20.74 0.91 13.86
CA THR A 243 -19.28 0.97 13.71
C THR A 243 -18.57 0.88 15.05
N ILE A 244 -17.33 0.40 15.02
CA ILE A 244 -16.42 0.48 16.17
C ILE A 244 -15.13 1.15 15.74
N GLU A 245 -14.51 1.85 16.68
CA GLU A 245 -13.16 2.37 16.48
C GLU A 245 -12.17 1.19 16.38
N MET A 246 -11.32 1.20 15.36
CA MET A 246 -10.28 0.17 15.19
C MET A 246 -9.34 0.11 16.41
N THR A 247 -9.11 1.25 17.06
CA THR A 247 -8.33 1.35 18.30
C THR A 247 -8.98 0.63 19.49
N SER A 248 -10.29 0.34 19.43
CA SER A 248 -11.01 -0.41 20.47
C SER A 248 -10.78 -1.93 20.40
N VAL A 249 -10.30 -2.46 19.27
CA VAL A 249 -10.15 -3.92 19.05
C VAL A 249 -9.28 -4.57 20.12
N LYS A 250 -8.17 -3.93 20.52
CA LYS A 250 -7.30 -4.44 21.59
C LYS A 250 -8.06 -4.61 22.91
N ALA A 251 -8.83 -3.59 23.34
CA ALA A 251 -9.57 -3.65 24.59
C ALA A 251 -10.62 -4.77 24.54
N ARG A 252 -11.35 -4.89 23.43
CA ARG A 252 -12.35 -5.94 23.21
C ARG A 252 -11.76 -7.35 23.29
N VAL A 253 -10.57 -7.56 22.72
CA VAL A 253 -9.86 -8.84 22.83
C VAL A 253 -9.43 -9.12 24.26
N LEU A 254 -8.96 -8.12 25.01
CA LEU A 254 -8.58 -8.29 26.42
C LEU A 254 -9.79 -8.58 27.32
N ASP A 255 -10.92 -7.93 27.08
CA ASP A 255 -12.18 -8.18 27.81
C ASP A 255 -12.68 -9.60 27.54
N ALA A 256 -12.60 -10.07 26.29
CA ALA A 256 -12.95 -11.44 25.92
C ALA A 256 -12.08 -12.48 26.65
N LEU A 257 -10.77 -12.22 26.77
CA LEU A 257 -9.84 -13.10 27.49
C LEU A 257 -10.07 -13.09 29.01
N SER A 258 -10.56 -11.98 29.56
CA SER A 258 -10.79 -11.80 31.00
C SER A 258 -12.07 -12.49 31.50
N ARG A 259 -12.83 -13.14 30.62
CA ARG A 259 -13.97 -14.00 30.98
C ARG A 259 -13.56 -15.34 31.63
N ALA A 260 -12.30 -15.74 31.50
CA ALA A 260 -11.78 -17.02 31.96
C ALA A 260 -11.62 -17.08 33.49
#